data_AF-A0A7C5GS43-F1
#
_entry.id   AF-A0A7C5GS43-F1
#
_cell.length_a   1.000
_cell.length_b   1.000
_cell.length_c   1.000
_cell.angle_alpha   90.00
_cell.angle_beta   90.00
_cell.angle_gamma   90.00
#
_symmetry.space_group_name_H-M   'P 1'
#
loop_
_entity.id
_entity.type
_entity.pdbx_description
1 polymer ?
#
loop_
_entity_poly.entity_id
_entity_poly.type
_entity_poly.pdbx_seq_one_letter_code
_entity_poly.pdbx_strand_id
1 'polypeptide(L)' 'MKEININNKRIATSKANRAKEEKSKENIINAINLLRIEDKKITIASIAKTAKISYNTAKKYKKFIEKQK' A
#
# COMPACT_ATOMS: atom_id res chain seq x y z
N MET A 1 -5.02 -39.16 9.91
CA MET A 1 -4.52 -38.05 9.05
C MET A 1 -5.19 -36.75 9.52
N LYS A 2 -4.44 -35.66 9.74
CA LYS A 2 -5.06 -34.37 10.13
C LYS A 2 -5.76 -33.75 8.92
N GLU A 3 -7.07 -33.57 9.00
CA GLU A 3 -7.84 -32.81 8.02
C GLU A 3 -7.34 -31.36 7.98
N ILE A 4 -6.82 -30.94 6.83
CA ILE A 4 -6.46 -29.55 6.61
C ILE A 4 -7.76 -28.79 6.37
N ASN A 5 -8.22 -28.01 7.35
CA ASN A 5 -9.36 -27.12 7.16
C ASN A 5 -8.98 -25.95 6.22
N ILE A 6 -9.32 -26.09 4.94
CA ILE A 6 -9.00 -25.15 3.86
C ILE A 6 -9.68 -23.78 4.06
N ASN A 7 -10.84 -23.75 4.72
CA ASN A 7 -11.61 -22.53 4.95
C ASN A 7 -10.87 -21.56 5.90
N ASN A 8 -10.31 -22.08 6.99
CA ASN A 8 -9.54 -21.26 7.94
C ASN A 8 -8.28 -20.65 7.30
N LYS A 9 -7.59 -21.41 6.42
CA LYS A 9 -6.43 -20.90 5.66
C LYS A 9 -6.82 -19.76 4.71
N ARG A 10 -7.92 -19.90 3.97
CA ARG A 10 -8.41 -18.85 3.05
C ARG A 10 -8.78 -17.56 3.80
N ILE A 11 -9.43 -17.68 4.95
CA ILE A 11 -9.79 -16.53 5.80
C ILE A 11 -8.52 -15.82 6.32
N ALA A 12 -7.55 -16.58 6.82
CA ALA A 12 -6.28 -16.01 7.31
C ALA A 12 -5.51 -15.29 6.19
N THR A 13 -5.40 -15.89 5.01
CA THR A 13 -4.76 -15.25 3.84
C THR A 13 -5.47 -13.98 3.42
N SER A 14 -6.81 -13.97 3.40
CA SER A 14 -7.58 -12.77 3.08
C SER A 14 -7.34 -11.65 4.09
N LYS A 15 -7.33 -11.95 5.39
CA LYS A 15 -7.02 -10.99 6.45
C LYS A 15 -5.60 -10.41 6.31
N ALA A 16 -4.61 -11.28 6.08
CA ALA A 16 -3.23 -10.84 5.88
C ALA A 16 -3.08 -9.94 4.64
N ASN A 17 -3.79 -10.24 3.56
CA ASN A 17 -3.79 -9.40 2.36
C ASN A 17 -4.42 -8.04 2.64
N ARG A 18 -5.57 -7.98 3.31
CA ARG A 18 -6.20 -6.70 3.70
C ARG A 18 -5.27 -5.83 4.54
N ALA A 19 -4.63 -6.41 5.57
CA ALA A 19 -3.68 -5.70 6.41
C ALA A 19 -2.48 -5.15 5.59
N LYS A 20 -1.97 -5.91 4.62
CA LYS A 20 -0.91 -5.43 3.71
C LYS A 20 -1.39 -4.28 2.82
N GLU A 21 -2.63 -4.32 2.35
CA GLU A 21 -3.21 -3.25 1.54
C GLU A 21 -3.43 -1.98 2.34
N GLU A 22 -3.92 -2.09 3.58
CA GLU A 22 -4.09 -0.97 4.50
C GLU A 22 -2.75 -0.32 4.82
N LYS A 23 -1.75 -1.11 5.20
CA LYS A 23 -0.39 -0.63 5.46
C LYS A 23 0.23 0.08 4.25
N SER A 24 -0.05 -0.43 3.03
CA SER A 24 0.43 0.21 1.80
C SER A 24 -0.22 1.57 1.59
N LYS A 25 -1.54 1.69 1.84
CA LYS A 25 -2.26 2.98 1.74
C LYS A 25 -1.76 3.99 2.77
N GLU A 26 -1.56 3.56 4.01
CA GLU A 26 -1.02 4.39 5.09
C GLU A 26 0.37 4.94 4.73
N ASN A 27 1.28 4.07 4.28
CA ASN A 27 2.61 4.49 3.83
C ASN A 27 2.55 5.50 2.68
N ILE A 28 1.61 5.31 1.74
CA ILE A 28 1.40 6.23 0.61
C ILE A 28 0.91 7.59 1.12
N ILE A 29 -0.06 7.64 2.02
CA ILE A 29 -0.56 8.91 2.60
C ILE A 29 0.58 9.64 3.30
N ASN A 30 1.35 8.94 4.13
CA ASN A 30 2.49 9.52 4.84
C ASN A 30 3.53 10.08 3.88
N ALA A 31 3.83 9.37 2.79
CA ALA A 31 4.75 9.85 1.76
C ALA A 31 4.22 11.07 1.01
N ILE A 32 2.93 11.12 0.68
CA ILE A 32 2.29 12.31 0.07
C ILE A 32 2.41 13.51 1.00
N ASN A 33 2.10 13.34 2.29
CA ASN A 33 2.19 14.41 3.28
C ASN A 33 3.61 14.91 3.44
N LEU A 34 4.60 14.02 3.53
CA LEU A 34 6.01 14.41 3.63
C LEU A 34 6.47 15.18 2.39
N LEU A 35 6.13 14.69 1.20
CA LEU A 35 6.45 15.40 -0.05
C LEU A 35 5.78 16.78 -0.13
N ARG A 36 4.56 16.92 0.40
CA ARG A 36 3.84 18.19 0.46
C ARG A 36 4.51 19.17 1.44
N ILE A 37 4.96 18.69 2.60
CA ILE A 37 5.71 19.50 3.59
C ILE A 37 7.06 19.95 3.02
N GLU A 38 7.73 19.08 2.27
CA GLU A 38 9.02 19.39 1.63
C GLU A 38 8.90 20.20 0.34
N ASP A 39 7.69 20.62 -0.05
CA ASP A 39 7.38 21.29 -1.33
C ASP A 39 7.95 20.55 -2.57
N LYS A 40 7.93 19.21 -2.51
CA LYS A 40 8.42 18.34 -3.57
C LYS A 40 7.29 17.85 -4.47
N LYS A 41 7.63 17.60 -5.73
CA LYS A 41 6.68 17.06 -6.72
C LYS A 41 6.12 15.70 -6.28
N ILE A 42 4.80 15.63 -6.16
CA ILE A 42 4.08 14.41 -5.78
C ILE A 42 3.82 13.57 -7.04
N THR A 43 4.70 12.59 -7.29
CA THR A 43 4.63 11.64 -8.41
C THR A 43 4.63 10.21 -7.88
N ILE A 44 4.22 9.23 -8.70
CA ILE A 44 4.25 7.81 -8.29
C ILE A 44 5.67 7.39 -7.90
N ALA A 45 6.68 7.87 -8.64
CA ALA A 45 8.08 7.55 -8.37
C ALA A 45 8.59 8.19 -7.07
N SER A 46 8.25 9.46 -6.81
CA SER A 46 8.64 10.11 -5.54
C SER A 46 7.93 9.50 -4.35
N ILE A 47 6.63 9.19 -4.46
CA ILE A 47 5.89 8.45 -3.43
C ILE A 47 6.53 7.08 -3.16
N ALA A 48 6.85 6.31 -4.21
CA ALA A 48 7.46 4.98 -4.04
C ALA A 48 8.78 5.05 -3.25
N LYS A 49 9.64 6.03 -3.59
CA LYS A 49 10.91 6.27 -2.88
C LYS A 49 10.67 6.67 -1.43
N THR A 50 9.79 7.64 -1.19
CA THR A 50 9.50 8.17 0.15
C THR A 50 8.82 7.13 1.05
N ALA A 51 7.87 6.35 0.52
CA ALA A 51 7.18 5.28 1.23
C ALA A 51 7.99 3.98 1.36
N LYS A 52 9.20 3.92 0.78
CA LYS A 52 10.06 2.70 0.71
C LYS A 52 9.32 1.47 0.16
N ILE A 53 8.50 1.67 -0.88
CA ILE A 53 7.78 0.60 -1.58
C ILE A 53 8.21 0.51 -3.04
N SER A 54 7.96 -0.64 -3.67
CA SER A 54 8.25 -0.78 -5.10
C SER A 54 7.41 0.19 -5.94
N TYR A 55 7.95 0.62 -7.08
CA TYR A 55 7.21 1.45 -8.03
C TYR A 55 5.90 0.78 -8.47
N ASN A 56 5.92 -0.54 -8.70
CA ASN A 56 4.74 -1.30 -9.12
C ASN A 56 3.65 -1.31 -8.04
N THR A 57 4.05 -1.40 -6.76
CA THR A 57 3.12 -1.26 -5.63
C THR A 57 2.49 0.12 -5.63
N ALA A 58 3.28 1.19 -5.73
CA ALA A 58 2.72 2.55 -5.81
C ALA A 58 1.80 2.73 -7.04
N LYS A 59 2.19 2.17 -8.19
CA LYS A 59 1.40 2.20 -9.44
C LYS A 59 0.06 1.46 -9.30
N LYS A 60 0.01 0.33 -8.58
CA LYS A 60 -1.24 -0.38 -8.25
C LYS A 60 -2.25 0.56 -7.57
N TYR A 61 -1.77 1.49 -6.74
CA TYR A 61 -2.57 2.47 -6.02
C TYR A 61 -2.73 3.83 -6.74
N LYS A 62 -2.44 3.92 -8.05
CA LYS A 62 -2.52 5.19 -8.81
C LYS A 62 -3.85 5.94 -8.59
N LYS A 63 -4.99 5.26 -8.75
CA LYS A 63 -6.32 5.87 -8.54
C LYS A 63 -6.53 6.38 -7.11
N PHE A 64 -5.93 5.70 -6.12
CA PHE A 64 -5.99 6.13 -4.73
C PHE A 64 -5.13 7.38 -4.52
N ILE A 65 -3.91 7.39 -5.05
CA ILE A 65 -2.98 8.53 -5.01
C ILE A 65 -3.60 9.77 -5.67
N GLU A 66 -4.26 9.62 -6.82
CA GLU A 66 -4.90 10.74 -7.54
C GLU A 66 -6.00 11.43 -6.74
N LYS A 67 -6.66 10.73 -5.80
CA LYS A 67 -7.67 11.32 -4.91
C LYS A 67 -7.09 12.07 -3.72
N GLN A 68 -5.80 11.88 -3.42
CA GLN A 68 -5.13 12.44 -2.23
C GLN A 68 -4.28 13.67 -2.55
N LYS A 69 -3.95 13.87 -3.83
CA LYS A 69 -3.22 15.04 -4.31
C LYS A 69 -4.11 16.27 -4.22
#